data_AF-A0AAD6QMA2-F1
#
_entry.id   AF-A0AAD6QMA2-F1
#
_cell.length_a   1.000
_cell.length_b   1.000
_cell.length_c   1.000
_cell.angle_alpha   90.00
_cell.angle_beta   90.00
_cell.angle_gamma   90.00
#
_symmetry.space_group_name_H-M   'P 1'
#
loop_
_entity.id
_entity.type
_entity.pdbx_description
1 polymer ?
#
loop_
_entity_poly.entity_id
_entity_poly.type
_entity_poly.pdbx_seq_one_letter_code
_entity_poly.pdbx_strand_id
1 'polypeptide(L)'
;MNHPLLFKFIEEFASTFGGNKWGHNGPYLISRFVQKVAERPGYNFTILPPMAFDPAGWNRIGGFFKKSESNAESRWVNAKLLLLISGETYGVHVWNRQSSRFSIEEGSIMSRLISDNCVIWEYKQSS
;
A
#
# COMPACT_ATOMS: atom_id res chain seq x y z
N MET A 1 14.05 14.33 -10.93
CA MET A 1 12.69 14.88 -11.08
C MET A 1 12.49 15.19 -12.56
N ASN A 2 11.82 14.30 -13.32
CA ASN A 2 11.34 14.54 -14.70
C ASN A 2 10.62 13.27 -15.18
N HIS A 3 9.62 12.81 -14.40
CA HIS A 3 8.86 11.63 -14.79
C HIS A 3 7.80 12.04 -15.83
N PRO A 4 7.86 11.58 -17.10
CA PRO A 4 6.99 12.05 -18.17
C PRO A 4 5.49 11.81 -17.88
N LEU A 5 5.15 10.72 -17.17
CA LEU A 5 3.77 10.49 -16.71
C LEU A 5 3.27 11.56 -15.73
N LEU A 6 4.09 12.01 -14.77
CA LEU A 6 3.64 12.96 -13.76
C LEU A 6 3.27 14.29 -14.39
N PHE A 7 4.09 14.79 -15.31
CA PHE A 7 3.79 16.02 -16.05
C PHE A 7 2.49 15.88 -16.83
N LYS A 8 2.30 14.75 -17.51
CA LYS A 8 1.07 14.48 -18.27
C LYS A 8 -0.16 14.36 -17.39
N PHE A 9 -0.05 13.82 -16.17
CA PHE A 9 -1.15 13.82 -15.21
C PHE A 9 -1.54 15.23 -14.79
N ILE A 10 -0.56 16.13 -14.61
CA ILE A 10 -0.81 17.54 -14.28
C ILE A 10 -1.49 18.25 -15.47
N GLU A 11 -1.05 18.01 -16.71
CA GLU A 11 -1.70 18.55 -17.91
C GLU A 11 -3.14 18.04 -18.08
N GLU A 12 -3.37 16.74 -17.89
CA GLU A 12 -4.70 16.12 -17.93
C GLU A 12 -5.60 16.68 -16.81
N PHE A 13 -5.06 16.89 -15.61
CA PHE A 13 -5.79 17.50 -14.50
C PHE A 13 -6.20 18.92 -14.84
N ALA A 14 -5.27 19.75 -15.32
CA ALA A 14 -5.52 21.15 -15.63
C ALA A 14 -6.55 21.33 -16.76
N SER A 15 -6.50 20.47 -17.78
CA SER A 15 -7.39 20.55 -18.95
C SER A 15 -8.77 19.92 -18.76
N THR A 16 -8.89 18.94 -17.85
CA THR A 16 -10.14 18.18 -17.63
C THR A 16 -10.74 18.37 -16.25
N PHE A 17 -10.28 19.36 -15.49
CA PHE A 17 -10.70 19.56 -14.10
C PHE A 17 -12.23 19.55 -13.94
N GLY A 18 -12.71 18.68 -13.07
CA GLY A 18 -14.14 18.53 -12.77
C GLY A 18 -14.41 18.66 -11.28
N GLY A 19 -14.72 19.87 -10.82
CA GLY A 19 -14.96 20.16 -9.39
C GLY A 19 -16.10 19.37 -8.75
N ASN A 20 -17.01 18.83 -9.55
CA ASN A 20 -18.20 18.11 -9.09
C ASN A 20 -17.96 16.64 -8.75
N LYS A 21 -16.80 16.06 -9.10
CA LYS A 21 -16.51 14.63 -8.92
C LYS A 21 -15.08 14.43 -8.43
N TRP A 22 -14.92 14.11 -7.15
CA TRP A 22 -13.59 13.87 -6.55
C TRP A 22 -12.76 12.85 -7.34
N GLY A 23 -13.36 11.70 -7.68
CA GLY A 23 -12.67 10.62 -8.39
C GLY A 23 -12.19 11.02 -9.79
N HIS A 24 -12.87 11.97 -10.44
CA HIS A 24 -12.51 12.47 -11.77
C HIS A 24 -11.14 13.15 -11.78
N ASN A 25 -10.76 13.81 -10.69
CA ASN A 25 -9.48 14.52 -10.60
C ASN A 25 -8.35 13.68 -9.98
N GLY A 26 -8.68 12.52 -9.41
CA GLY A 26 -7.75 11.66 -8.68
C GLY A 26 -7.61 10.27 -9.32
N PRO A 27 -8.08 9.18 -8.69
CA PRO A 27 -7.85 7.83 -9.18
C PRO A 27 -8.27 7.59 -10.65
N TYR A 28 -9.43 8.11 -11.06
CA TYR A 28 -9.90 7.91 -12.44
C TYR A 28 -9.10 8.72 -13.46
N LEU A 29 -8.38 9.76 -13.05
CA LEU A 29 -7.44 10.48 -13.91
C LEU A 29 -6.26 9.61 -14.28
N ILE A 30 -5.68 8.97 -13.27
CA ILE A 30 -4.57 8.05 -13.48
C ILE A 30 -5.03 6.90 -14.38
N SER A 31 -6.16 6.25 -14.07
CA SER A 31 -6.66 5.12 -14.87
C SER A 31 -6.94 5.49 -16.32
N ARG A 32 -7.66 6.60 -16.59
CA ARG A 32 -7.98 6.99 -17.97
C ARG A 32 -6.74 7.39 -18.77
N PHE A 33 -5.80 8.09 -18.13
CA PHE A 33 -4.59 8.51 -18.80
C PHE A 33 -3.70 7.32 -19.12
N VAL A 34 -3.49 6.42 -18.15
CA VAL A 34 -2.73 5.18 -18.34
C VAL A 34 -3.32 4.33 -19.46
N GLN A 35 -4.65 4.16 -19.51
CA GLN A 35 -5.31 3.46 -20.63
C GLN A 35 -5.02 4.12 -21.99
N LYS A 36 -5.00 5.45 -22.06
CA LYS A 36 -4.74 6.21 -23.30
C LYS A 36 -3.30 6.07 -23.80
N VAL A 37 -2.34 5.80 -22.91
CA VAL A 37 -0.90 5.75 -23.23
C VAL A 37 -0.29 4.35 -23.15
N ALA A 38 -1.03 3.34 -22.72
CA ALA A 38 -0.52 1.97 -22.54
C ALA A 38 0.13 1.38 -23.81
N GLU A 39 -0.37 1.77 -24.99
CA GLU A 39 0.13 1.30 -26.28
C GLU A 39 1.03 2.32 -27.00
N ARG A 40 1.34 3.46 -26.34
CA ARG A 40 2.12 4.54 -26.96
C ARG A 40 3.61 4.42 -26.63
N PRO A 41 4.51 4.52 -27.63
CA PRO A 41 5.94 4.58 -27.37
C PRO A 41 6.30 5.83 -26.55
N GLY A 42 7.32 5.72 -25.69
CA GLY A 42 7.84 6.83 -24.89
C GLY A 42 7.38 6.87 -23.42
N TYR A 43 6.51 5.95 -23.00
CA TYR A 43 6.13 5.78 -21.59
C TYR A 43 6.58 4.41 -21.08
N ASN A 44 7.44 4.40 -20.06
CA ASN A 44 7.85 3.18 -19.38
C ASN A 44 7.20 3.14 -18.00
N PHE A 45 6.23 2.25 -17.81
CA PHE A 45 5.59 2.02 -16.53
C PHE A 45 5.06 0.58 -16.44
N THR A 46 4.86 0.11 -15.22
CA THR A 46 4.30 -1.21 -14.94
C THR A 46 3.07 -1.03 -14.06
N ILE A 47 1.97 -1.65 -14.44
CA ILE A 47 0.77 -1.73 -13.60
C ILE A 47 0.97 -2.91 -12.65
N LEU A 48 1.16 -2.63 -11.36
CA LEU A 48 1.26 -3.66 -10.34
C LEU A 48 -0.14 -4.16 -9.93
N PRO A 49 -0.28 -5.46 -9.59
CA PRO A 49 -1.55 -6.01 -9.15
C PRO A 49 -1.98 -5.41 -7.79
N PRO A 50 -3.27 -5.47 -7.43
CA PRO A 50 -3.76 -5.00 -6.13
C PRO A 50 -3.00 -5.58 -4.93
N MET A 51 -2.50 -6.81 -5.04
CA MET A 51 -1.71 -7.48 -3.99
C MET A 51 -0.45 -6.67 -3.59
N ALA A 52 0.12 -5.89 -4.51
CA ALA A 52 1.29 -5.07 -4.23
C ALA A 52 0.99 -3.89 -3.28
N PHE A 53 -0.28 -3.46 -3.20
CA PHE A 53 -0.69 -2.25 -2.46
C PHE A 53 -1.70 -2.50 -1.33
N ASP A 54 -2.61 -3.47 -1.46
CA ASP A 54 -3.59 -3.84 -0.44
C ASP A 54 -3.57 -5.35 -0.12
N PRO A 55 -2.47 -5.88 0.44
CA PRO A 55 -2.34 -7.30 0.75
C PRO A 55 -3.21 -7.78 1.92
N ALA A 56 -3.73 -6.84 2.72
CA ALA A 56 -4.55 -7.10 3.90
C ALA A 56 -6.06 -7.03 3.58
N GLY A 57 -6.47 -6.19 2.64
CA GLY A 57 -7.84 -5.75 2.48
C GLY A 57 -8.20 -4.78 3.60
N TRP A 58 -8.56 -3.53 3.26
CA TRP A 58 -8.86 -2.46 4.23
C TRP A 58 -9.79 -2.87 5.39
N ASN A 59 -10.81 -3.68 5.11
CA ASN A 59 -11.80 -4.13 6.09
C ASN A 59 -11.30 -5.23 7.04
N ARG A 60 -10.18 -5.88 6.72
CA ARG A 60 -9.63 -7.02 7.47
C ARG A 60 -8.33 -6.69 8.20
N ILE A 61 -7.94 -5.42 8.21
CA ILE A 61 -6.66 -4.96 8.76
C ILE A 61 -6.46 -5.34 10.23
N GLY A 62 -7.54 -5.47 11.01
CA GLY A 62 -7.46 -5.87 12.43
C GLY A 62 -6.78 -7.23 12.66
N GLY A 63 -6.89 -8.16 11.70
CA GLY A 63 -6.21 -9.46 11.81
C GLY A 63 -4.68 -9.39 11.76
N PHE A 64 -4.12 -8.27 11.26
CA PHE A 64 -2.67 -8.07 11.22
C PHE A 64 -2.09 -7.64 12.57
N PHE A 65 -2.94 -7.10 13.45
CA PHE A 65 -2.55 -6.61 14.77
C PHE A 65 -2.68 -7.67 15.87
N LYS A 66 -3.44 -8.74 15.61
CA LYS A 66 -3.71 -9.81 16.57
C LYS A 66 -2.67 -10.92 16.51
N LYS A 67 -2.37 -11.50 17.67
CA LYS A 67 -1.62 -12.75 17.80
C LYS A 67 -2.50 -13.91 17.33
N SER A 68 -1.86 -14.96 16.81
CA SER A 68 -2.56 -16.21 16.51
C SER A 68 -2.87 -16.97 17.80
N GLU A 69 -4.11 -17.44 17.94
CA GLU A 69 -4.56 -18.22 19.10
C GLU A 69 -4.77 -19.70 18.74
N SER A 70 -4.80 -20.02 17.44
CA SER A 70 -4.97 -21.37 16.92
C SER A 70 -3.92 -21.75 15.87
N ASN A 71 -3.71 -23.06 15.69
CA ASN A 71 -2.80 -23.58 14.65
C ASN A 71 -3.20 -23.13 13.23
N ALA A 72 -4.49 -22.96 12.96
CA ALA A 72 -4.99 -22.50 11.67
C ALA A 72 -4.62 -21.02 11.44
N GLU A 73 -4.81 -20.17 12.45
CA GLU A 73 -4.42 -18.76 12.39
C GLU A 73 -2.91 -18.60 12.28
N SER A 74 -2.11 -19.39 13.00
CA SER A 74 -0.66 -19.37 12.90
C SER A 74 -0.17 -19.68 11.49
N ARG A 75 -0.79 -20.66 10.81
CA ARG A 75 -0.51 -20.96 9.40
C ARG A 75 -0.84 -19.79 8.48
N TRP A 76 -2.00 -19.15 8.70
CA TRP A 76 -2.40 -17.97 7.93
C TRP A 76 -1.44 -16.80 8.14
N VAL A 77 -1.05 -16.51 9.38
CA VAL A 77 -0.06 -15.48 9.75
C VAL A 77 1.27 -15.72 9.02
N ASN A 78 1.80 -16.95 9.10
CA ASN A 78 3.06 -17.30 8.44
C ASN A 78 2.98 -17.16 6.91
N ALA A 79 1.89 -17.64 6.30
CA ALA A 79 1.68 -17.50 4.86
C ALA A 79 1.62 -16.02 4.44
N LYS A 80 0.98 -15.17 5.24
CA LYS A 80 0.93 -13.72 4.99
C LYS A 80 2.29 -13.06 5.15
N LEU A 81 3.05 -13.41 6.17
CA LEU A 81 4.41 -12.87 6.36
C LEU A 81 5.33 -13.23 5.19
N LEU A 82 5.33 -14.49 4.76
CA LEU A 82 6.11 -14.93 3.60
C LEU A 82 5.75 -14.14 2.34
N LEU A 83 4.45 -13.90 2.12
CA LEU A 83 3.98 -13.11 0.98
C LEU A 83 4.38 -11.63 1.07
N LEU A 84 4.41 -11.05 2.27
CA LEU A 84 4.76 -9.64 2.45
C LEU A 84 6.27 -9.41 2.35
N ILE A 85 7.08 -10.38 2.80
CA ILE A 85 8.54 -10.29 2.85
C ILE A 85 9.19 -10.76 1.53
N SER A 86 8.46 -11.43 0.62
CA SER A 86 8.99 -11.94 -0.66
C SER A 86 9.52 -10.86 -1.62
N GLY A 87 9.40 -9.57 -1.28
CA GLY A 87 9.85 -8.45 -2.11
C GLY A 87 8.82 -7.99 -3.15
N GLU A 88 7.64 -8.62 -3.20
CA GLU A 88 6.56 -8.27 -4.13
C GLU A 88 5.56 -7.25 -3.56
N THR A 89 5.72 -6.86 -2.29
CA THR A 89 4.81 -5.93 -1.63
C THR A 89 5.53 -4.68 -1.16
N TYR A 90 4.89 -3.53 -1.38
CA TYR A 90 5.37 -2.25 -0.90
C TYR A 90 4.49 -1.82 0.28
N GLY A 91 5.06 -1.84 1.48
CA GLY A 91 4.38 -1.41 2.69
C GLY A 91 4.77 0.00 3.08
N VAL A 92 3.79 0.91 3.18
CA VAL A 92 3.96 2.19 3.88
C VAL A 92 3.06 2.17 5.11
N HIS A 93 3.67 2.15 6.29
CA HIS A 93 2.92 2.27 7.53
C HIS A 93 2.47 3.72 7.72
N VAL A 94 1.16 3.96 7.55
CA VAL A 94 0.54 5.25 7.86
C VAL A 94 -0.38 5.07 9.06
N TRP A 95 -0.09 5.79 10.14
CA TRP A 95 -1.01 5.86 11.26
C TRP A 95 -2.29 6.55 10.82
N ASN A 96 -3.41 5.84 10.85
CA ASN A 96 -4.71 6.35 10.43
C ASN A 96 -5.78 6.02 11.47
N ARG A 97 -6.94 6.66 11.39
CA ARG A 97 -8.07 6.45 12.33
C ARG A 97 -8.53 5.00 12.39
N GLN A 98 -8.33 4.21 11.34
CA GLN A 98 -8.73 2.81 11.25
C GLN A 98 -7.78 1.88 11.98
N SER A 99 -6.47 2.14 11.93
CA SER A 99 -5.44 1.37 12.62
C SER A 99 -5.25 1.81 14.08
N SER A 100 -5.57 3.07 14.43
CA SER A 100 -5.38 3.62 15.77
C SER A 100 -6.19 2.94 16.88
N ARG A 101 -7.18 2.12 16.53
CA ARG A 101 -8.01 1.35 17.47
C ARG A 101 -7.46 -0.04 17.80
N PHE A 102 -6.38 -0.46 17.15
CA PHE A 102 -5.77 -1.77 17.37
C PHE A 102 -4.43 -1.59 18.07
N SER A 103 -4.24 -2.31 19.18
CA SER A 103 -2.91 -2.50 19.77
C SER A 103 -2.15 -3.55 18.98
N ILE A 104 -0.85 -3.33 18.77
CA ILE A 104 0.01 -4.34 18.13
C ILE A 104 0.31 -5.41 19.17
N GLU A 105 -0.24 -6.61 18.99
CA GLU A 105 0.05 -7.75 19.86
C GLU A 105 1.39 -8.40 19.47
N GLU A 106 2.12 -8.86 20.48
CA GLU A 106 3.42 -9.51 20.28
C GLU A 106 3.28 -10.80 19.47
N GLY A 107 4.10 -10.93 18.42
CA GLY A 107 4.05 -12.05 17.48
C GLY A 107 2.98 -11.95 16.39
N SER A 108 2.18 -10.88 16.35
CA SER A 108 1.30 -10.54 15.23
C SER A 108 2.07 -10.28 13.93
N ILE A 109 1.35 -10.18 12.80
CA ILE A 109 1.96 -9.81 11.52
C ILE A 109 2.62 -8.43 11.61
N MET A 110 1.94 -7.45 12.20
CA MET A 110 2.49 -6.08 12.36
C MET A 110 3.71 -6.07 13.26
N SER A 111 3.68 -6.78 14.39
CA SER A 111 4.83 -6.88 15.31
C SER A 111 6.07 -7.39 14.57
N ARG A 112 5.94 -8.47 13.78
CA ARG A 112 7.05 -9.03 13.01
C ARG A 112 7.52 -8.12 11.87
N LEU A 113 6.62 -7.57 11.07
CA LEU A 113 6.98 -6.68 9.96
C LEU A 113 7.73 -5.44 10.44
N ILE A 114 7.29 -4.84 11.56
CA ILE A 114 7.93 -3.67 12.14
C ILE A 114 9.33 -4.03 12.66
N SER A 115 9.45 -5.12 13.41
CA SER A 115 10.75 -5.58 13.92
C SER A 115 11.76 -5.87 12.81
N ASP A 116 11.31 -6.49 11.71
CA ASP A 116 12.21 -6.95 10.65
C ASP A 116 12.54 -5.87 9.60
N ASN A 117 11.68 -4.86 9.41
CA ASN A 117 11.78 -3.94 8.27
C ASN A 117 11.67 -2.44 8.63
N CYS A 118 11.29 -2.07 9.85
CA CYS A 118 11.08 -0.67 10.20
C CYS A 118 12.38 0.03 10.60
N VAL A 119 12.90 0.85 9.70
CA VAL A 119 14.10 1.68 9.93
C VAL A 119 13.96 2.72 11.05
N ILE A 120 12.74 3.01 11.51
CA ILE A 120 12.47 3.97 12.59
C ILE A 120 12.35 3.27 13.95
N TRP A 121 12.02 1.97 13.97
CA TRP A 121 11.74 1.24 15.20
C TRP A 121 12.98 1.08 16.09
N GLU A 122 14.16 0.90 15.48
CA GLU A 122 15.44 0.86 16.20
C GLU A 122 15.76 2.19 16.92
N TYR A 123 15.21 3.32 16.48
CA TYR A 123 15.49 4.64 17.08
C TYR A 123 14.80 4.85 18.44
N LYS A 124 13.94 3.92 18.89
CA LYS A 124 13.29 3.96 20.21
C LYS A 124 13.94 3.08 21.28
N GLN A 125 15.03 2.37 20.97
CA GLN A 125 15.81 1.61 21.98
C GLN A 125 17.13 2.28 22.37
N SER A 126 17.38 3.49 21.86
CA SER A 126 18.54 4.32 22.19
C SER A 126 18.09 5.75 22.52
N SER A 127 17.34 5.90 23.61
CA SER A 127 17.07 7.19 24.28
C SER A 127 16.78 6.96 25.75
#